data_AF-A0A382ZWP5-F1
#
_entry.id   AF-A0A382ZWP5-F1
#
_cell.length_a   1.000
_cell.length_b   1.000
_cell.length_c   1.000
_cell.angle_alpha   90.00
_cell.angle_beta   90.00
_cell.angle_gamma   90.00
#
_symmetry.space_group_name_H-M   'P 1'
#
loop_
_entity.id
_entity.type
_entity.pdbx_description
1 polymer ?
#
loop_
_entity_poly.entity_id
_entity_poly.type
_entity_poly.pdbx_seq_one_letter_code
_entity_poly.pdbx_strand_id
1 'polypeptide(L)'
;KITDSQSGFRAYSKQLITKLDTTYMETGMGISTEILIKTSSLNFKIAEVPIIVIYEGDTSTRNPISHGTSVLLSTIKYTSVEHPLKFYGIPSLIFFIIGITFTTLSIDYYIEVGRINPNITIIAAGTIVVAIILLIASILFYSLSNIVRKDQKK
;
A
#
# COMPACT_ATOMS: atom_id res chain seq x y z
N LYS A 1 -20.03 6.39 -9.27
CA LYS A 1 -19.24 5.39 -10.03
C LYS A 1 -18.43 6.18 -11.04
N ILE A 2 -17.12 5.97 -11.10
CA ILE A 2 -16.19 6.65 -12.04
C ILE A 2 -15.86 5.60 -13.11
N THR A 3 -16.02 5.96 -14.38
CA THR A 3 -15.82 5.10 -15.56
C THR A 3 -14.46 5.33 -16.22
N ASP A 4 -13.89 6.52 -16.11
CA ASP A 4 -12.54 6.82 -16.59
C ASP A 4 -11.75 7.63 -15.56
N SER A 5 -10.95 6.92 -14.77
CA SER A 5 -10.13 7.54 -13.72
C SER A 5 -8.80 8.11 -14.24
N GLN A 6 -8.42 7.85 -15.49
CA GLN A 6 -7.12 8.21 -16.06
C GLN A 6 -7.20 9.34 -17.09
N SER A 7 -8.39 9.72 -17.57
CA SER A 7 -8.57 10.87 -18.43
C SER A 7 -8.02 12.16 -17.80
N GLY A 8 -7.12 12.83 -18.52
CA GLY A 8 -6.59 14.15 -18.18
C GLY A 8 -7.51 15.30 -18.59
N PHE A 9 -8.59 15.03 -19.33
CA PHE A 9 -9.52 16.07 -19.77
C PHE A 9 -10.57 16.36 -18.68
N ARG A 10 -10.29 17.36 -17.85
CA ARG A 10 -11.08 17.67 -16.64
C ARG A 10 -11.29 19.16 -16.46
N ALA A 11 -12.47 19.52 -15.97
CA ALA A 11 -12.78 20.87 -15.52
C ALA A 11 -12.84 20.90 -13.99
N TYR A 12 -12.24 21.92 -13.39
CA TYR A 12 -12.19 22.10 -11.94
C TYR A 12 -12.88 23.40 -11.54
N SER A 13 -13.62 23.36 -10.44
CA SER A 13 -14.16 24.60 -9.86
C SER A 13 -13.04 25.40 -9.20
N LYS A 14 -13.16 26.73 -9.21
CA LYS A 14 -12.19 27.61 -8.53
C LYS A 14 -12.00 27.24 -7.05
N GLN A 15 -13.08 26.86 -6.37
CA GLN A 15 -13.05 26.44 -4.97
C GLN A 15 -12.25 25.16 -4.76
N LEU A 16 -12.35 24.20 -5.68
CA LEU A 16 -11.58 22.96 -5.62
C LEU A 16 -10.09 23.24 -5.79
N ILE A 17 -9.71 24.06 -6.78
CA ILE A 17 -8.30 24.42 -7.01
C ILE A 17 -7.66 25.06 -5.77
N THR A 18 -8.40 25.91 -5.06
CA THR A 18 -7.89 26.56 -3.83
C THR A 18 -7.75 25.59 -2.65
N LYS A 19 -8.55 24.52 -2.60
CA LYS A 19 -8.54 23.54 -1.49
C LYS A 19 -7.73 22.28 -1.78
N LEU A 20 -7.43 22.02 -3.05
CA LEU A 20 -6.67 20.85 -3.46
C LEU A 20 -5.20 21.09 -3.12
N ASP A 21 -4.68 20.36 -2.15
CA ASP A 21 -3.26 20.40 -1.83
C ASP A 21 -2.47 19.65 -2.92
N THR A 22 -1.81 20.43 -3.77
CA THR A 22 -0.98 19.96 -4.88
C THR A 22 0.49 19.75 -4.49
N THR A 23 0.88 20.08 -3.25
CA THR A 23 2.29 20.14 -2.82
C THR A 23 2.98 18.78 -2.86
N TYR A 24 2.23 17.70 -2.66
CA TYR A 24 2.74 16.32 -2.60
C TYR A 24 2.10 15.38 -3.61
N MET A 25 1.67 15.91 -4.75
CA MET A 25 1.05 15.08 -5.78
C MET A 25 2.09 14.30 -6.59
N GLU A 26 1.76 13.05 -6.96
CA GLU A 26 2.63 12.25 -7.82
C GLU A 26 2.74 12.88 -9.22
N THR A 27 3.95 12.90 -9.78
CA THR A 27 4.19 13.32 -11.16
C THR A 27 3.97 12.16 -12.13
N GLY A 28 3.13 12.33 -13.14
CA GLY A 28 2.84 11.29 -14.16
C GLY A 28 1.38 10.84 -14.15
N MET A 29 1.09 9.62 -14.63
CA MET A 29 -0.29 9.12 -14.77
C MET A 29 -1.02 8.91 -13.42
N GLY A 30 -0.28 8.71 -12.32
CA GLY A 30 -0.86 8.57 -10.97
C GLY A 30 -1.61 9.80 -10.48
N ILE A 31 -1.27 10.98 -11.00
CA ILE A 31 -1.90 12.26 -10.61
C ILE A 31 -3.41 12.26 -10.85
N SER A 32 -3.87 11.63 -11.94
CA SER A 32 -5.29 11.59 -12.32
C SER A 32 -6.14 10.88 -11.27
N THR A 33 -5.61 9.82 -10.66
CA THR A 33 -6.27 9.07 -9.58
C THR A 33 -6.23 9.85 -8.28
N GLU A 34 -5.08 10.44 -7.95
CA GLU A 34 -4.89 11.18 -6.70
C GLU A 34 -5.82 12.39 -6.61
N ILE A 35 -6.04 13.11 -7.72
CA ILE A 35 -7.01 14.20 -7.81
C ILE A 35 -8.41 13.70 -7.43
N LEU A 36 -8.84 12.53 -7.93
CA LEU A 36 -10.18 11.99 -7.64
C LEU A 36 -10.30 11.60 -6.16
N ILE A 37 -9.27 10.96 -5.60
CA ILE A 37 -9.24 10.55 -4.19
C ILE A 37 -9.33 11.78 -3.29
N LYS A 38 -8.49 12.80 -3.52
CA LYS A 38 -8.48 14.05 -2.75
C LYS A 38 -9.78 14.86 -2.93
N THR A 39 -10.32 14.90 -4.15
CA THR A 39 -11.60 15.59 -4.41
C THR A 39 -12.75 14.91 -3.66
N SER A 40 -12.75 13.57 -3.63
CA SER A 40 -13.74 12.79 -2.90
C SER A 40 -13.60 12.94 -1.39
N SER A 41 -12.37 13.00 -0.85
CA SER A 41 -12.15 13.20 0.60
C SER A 41 -12.54 14.61 1.06
N LEU A 42 -12.48 15.60 0.17
CA LEU A 42 -12.97 16.97 0.38
C LEU A 42 -14.49 17.13 0.18
N ASN A 43 -15.23 16.03 -0.04
CA ASN A 43 -16.69 16.01 -0.26
C ASN A 43 -17.19 16.86 -1.45
N PHE A 44 -16.35 17.05 -2.48
CA PHE A 44 -16.79 17.68 -3.73
C PHE A 44 -17.55 16.69 -4.62
N LYS A 45 -18.50 17.22 -5.42
CA LYS A 45 -19.23 16.41 -6.40
C LYS A 45 -18.36 16.16 -7.63
N ILE A 46 -18.33 14.90 -8.07
CA ILE A 46 -17.65 14.47 -9.30
C ILE A 46 -18.72 14.01 -10.29
N ALA A 47 -18.68 14.55 -11.50
CA ALA A 47 -19.57 14.18 -12.60
C ALA A 47 -18.74 13.83 -13.84
N GLU A 48 -19.13 12.78 -14.56
CA GLU A 48 -18.50 12.37 -15.81
C GLU A 48 -19.41 12.74 -16.97
N VAL A 49 -18.83 13.35 -18.00
CA VAL A 49 -19.51 13.63 -19.27
C VAL A 49 -18.89 12.71 -20.32
N PRO A 50 -19.68 11.88 -21.02
CA PRO A 50 -19.16 11.01 -22.06
C PRO A 50 -18.49 11.83 -23.17
N ILE A 51 -17.26 11.47 -23.53
CA ILE A 51 -16.53 12.04 -24.66
C ILE A 51 -16.19 10.95 -25.67
N ILE A 52 -16.13 11.31 -26.95
CA ILE A 52 -15.59 10.45 -28.00
C ILE A 52 -14.15 10.87 -28.21
N VAL A 53 -13.20 10.00 -27.86
CA VAL A 53 -11.78 10.28 -28.07
C VAL A 53 -11.38 9.76 -29.43
N ILE A 54 -11.06 10.66 -30.34
CA ILE A 54 -10.57 10.33 -31.68
C ILE A 54 -9.05 10.26 -31.58
N TYR A 55 -8.52 9.04 -31.66
CA TYR A 55 -7.08 8.80 -31.77
C TYR A 55 -6.75 8.49 -33.23
N GLU A 56 -5.77 9.18 -33.81
CA GLU A 56 -5.16 8.79 -35.09
C GLU A 56 -3.90 7.96 -34.81
N GLY A 57 -3.84 6.72 -35.31
CA GLY A 57 -2.66 5.83 -35.27
C GLY A 57 -2.70 4.64 -34.31
N ASP A 58 -1.59 3.89 -34.21
CA ASP A 58 -1.41 2.74 -33.32
C ASP A 58 -1.27 3.18 -31.84
N THR A 59 -2.33 3.00 -31.07
CA THR A 59 -2.40 3.40 -29.66
C THR A 59 -1.90 2.30 -28.72
N SER A 60 -0.60 2.29 -28.41
CA SER A 60 -0.04 1.78 -27.15
C SER A 60 1.44 2.13 -27.05
N THR A 61 1.78 3.23 -26.37
CA THR A 61 3.18 3.63 -26.19
C THR A 61 3.89 2.85 -25.08
N ARG A 62 3.18 2.06 -24.25
CA ARG A 62 3.76 1.27 -23.13
C ARG A 62 3.20 -0.15 -23.08
N ASN A 63 4.09 -1.10 -22.79
CA ASN A 63 3.78 -2.52 -22.62
C ASN A 63 2.77 -2.73 -21.47
N PRO A 64 1.59 -3.35 -21.70
CA PRO A 64 0.52 -3.50 -20.70
C PRO A 64 0.96 -4.22 -19.41
N ILE A 65 1.98 -5.08 -19.48
CA ILE A 65 2.57 -5.74 -18.31
C ILE A 65 3.35 -4.74 -17.44
N SER A 66 4.12 -3.85 -18.07
CA SER A 66 4.82 -2.77 -17.37
C SER A 66 3.84 -1.80 -16.74
N HIS A 67 2.72 -1.56 -17.40
CA HIS A 67 1.72 -0.62 -16.92
C HIS A 67 0.93 -1.19 -15.73
N GLY A 68 0.43 -2.43 -15.84
CA GLY A 68 -0.25 -3.10 -14.74
C GLY A 68 0.62 -3.25 -13.48
N THR A 69 1.89 -3.62 -13.65
CA THR A 69 2.85 -3.71 -12.53
C THR A 69 3.06 -2.36 -11.85
N SER A 70 3.13 -1.26 -12.61
CA SER A 70 3.30 0.08 -12.04
C SER A 70 2.12 0.49 -11.17
N VAL A 71 0.89 0.19 -11.60
CA VAL A 71 -0.34 0.50 -10.84
C VAL A 71 -0.42 -0.33 -9.56
N LEU A 72 -0.07 -1.62 -9.62
CA LEU A 72 -0.03 -2.49 -8.45
C LEU A 72 1.00 -1.99 -7.42
N LEU A 73 2.21 -1.65 -7.87
CA LEU A 73 3.26 -1.11 -7.02
C LEU A 73 2.86 0.23 -6.37
N SER A 74 2.24 1.14 -7.13
CA SER A 74 1.72 2.41 -6.58
C SER A 74 0.62 2.17 -5.55
N THR A 75 -0.26 1.19 -5.77
CA THR A 75 -1.34 0.84 -4.82
C THR A 75 -0.79 0.26 -3.51
N ILE A 76 0.20 -0.65 -3.62
CA ILE A 76 0.89 -1.23 -2.47
C ILE A 76 1.62 -0.13 -1.69
N LYS A 77 2.34 0.76 -2.38
CA LYS A 77 3.06 1.88 -1.79
C LYS A 77 2.12 2.86 -1.08
N TYR A 78 0.97 3.18 -1.67
CA TYR A 78 -0.01 4.05 -1.02
C TYR A 78 -0.56 3.40 0.26
N THR A 79 -0.96 2.14 0.18
CA THR A 79 -1.51 1.39 1.32
C THR A 79 -0.50 1.23 2.45
N SER A 80 0.78 1.01 2.13
CA SER A 80 1.86 0.87 3.12
C SER A 80 2.18 2.19 3.84
N VAL A 81 1.96 3.34 3.20
CA VAL A 81 2.21 4.68 3.79
C VAL A 81 1.00 5.20 4.57
N GLU A 82 -0.22 5.00 4.08
CA GLU A 82 -1.46 5.41 4.76
C GLU A 82 -1.75 4.57 6.01
N HIS A 83 -1.55 3.25 5.91
CA HIS A 83 -1.90 2.30 6.96
C HIS A 83 -0.76 1.31 7.27
N PRO A 84 0.45 1.80 7.60
CA PRO A 84 1.62 0.94 7.85
C PRO A 84 1.37 -0.11 8.93
N LEU A 85 0.62 0.25 9.98
CA LEU A 85 0.31 -0.63 11.09
C LEU A 85 -0.51 -1.86 10.67
N LYS A 86 -1.46 -1.67 9.74
CA LYS A 86 -2.26 -2.78 9.22
C LYS A 86 -1.49 -3.57 8.17
N PHE A 87 -0.78 -2.87 7.29
CA PHE A 87 -0.08 -3.49 6.17
C PHE A 87 1.05 -4.42 6.63
N TYR A 88 1.90 -3.98 7.56
CA TYR A 88 3.01 -4.79 8.07
C TYR A 88 2.68 -5.53 9.36
N GLY A 89 1.81 -4.98 10.21
CA GLY A 89 1.44 -5.58 11.49
C GLY A 89 0.57 -6.84 11.38
N ILE A 90 -0.37 -6.90 10.42
CA ILE A 90 -1.19 -8.12 10.22
C ILE A 90 -0.32 -9.31 9.79
N PRO A 91 0.53 -9.20 8.76
CA PRO A 91 1.47 -10.27 8.41
C PRO A 91 2.41 -10.62 9.55
N SER A 92 2.94 -9.63 10.28
CA SER A 92 3.78 -9.86 11.46
C SER A 92 3.09 -10.76 12.48
N LEU A 93 1.82 -10.47 12.83
CA LEU A 93 1.06 -11.26 13.78
C LEU A 93 0.83 -12.71 13.30
N ILE A 94 0.55 -12.88 12.00
CA ILE A 94 0.40 -14.22 11.41
C ILE A 94 1.70 -15.02 11.53
N PHE A 95 2.84 -14.44 11.14
CA PHE A 95 4.14 -15.09 11.29
C PHE A 95 4.50 -15.35 12.76
N PHE A 96 4.08 -14.48 13.67
CA PHE A 96 4.32 -14.66 15.11
C PHE A 96 3.53 -15.85 15.67
N ILE A 97 2.26 -15.99 15.29
CA ILE A 97 1.42 -17.13 15.69
C ILE A 97 2.01 -18.43 15.14
N ILE A 98 2.39 -18.45 13.86
CA ILE A 98 3.04 -19.60 13.23
C ILE A 98 4.34 -19.94 13.98
N GLY A 99 5.18 -18.94 14.24
CA GLY A 99 6.44 -19.12 14.95
C GLY A 99 6.25 -19.73 16.34
N ILE A 100 5.29 -19.23 17.12
CA ILE A 100 4.95 -19.79 18.43
C ILE A 100 4.50 -21.26 18.30
N THR A 101 3.64 -21.58 17.33
CA THR A 101 3.19 -22.96 17.10
C THR A 101 4.36 -23.89 16.78
N PHE A 102 5.29 -23.48 15.93
CA PHE A 102 6.48 -24.29 15.62
C PHE A 102 7.45 -24.36 16.80
N THR A 103 7.55 -23.31 17.61
CA THR A 103 8.34 -23.34 18.85
C THR A 103 7.76 -24.35 19.85
N THR A 104 6.43 -24.36 20.06
CA THR A 104 5.80 -25.35 20.96
C THR A 104 6.01 -26.77 20.45
N LEU A 105 5.82 -27.01 19.15
CA LEU A 105 6.12 -28.32 18.54
C LEU A 105 7.59 -28.74 18.70
N SER A 106 8.52 -27.78 18.62
CA SER A 106 9.94 -28.05 18.83
C SER A 106 10.26 -28.40 20.28
N ILE A 107 9.56 -27.79 21.25
CA ILE A 107 9.71 -28.08 22.67
C ILE A 107 9.14 -29.46 22.99
N ASP A 108 7.93 -29.76 22.50
CA ASP A 108 7.28 -31.07 22.72
C ASP A 108 8.16 -32.21 22.16
N TYR A 109 8.71 -32.02 20.95
CA TYR A 109 9.64 -32.99 20.37
C TYR A 109 10.89 -33.21 21.22
N TYR A 110 11.43 -32.15 21.84
CA TYR A 110 12.59 -32.24 22.71
C TYR A 110 12.27 -33.02 23.99
N ILE A 111 11.09 -32.80 24.58
CA ILE A 111 10.63 -33.50 25.79
C ILE A 111 10.46 -35.00 25.51
N GLU A 112 9.88 -35.36 24.36
CA GLU A 112 9.59 -36.76 24.03
C GLU A 112 10.84 -37.54 23.59
N VAL A 113 11.68 -36.96 22.73
CA VAL A 113 12.80 -37.66 22.09
C VAL A 113 14.14 -37.37 22.78
N GLY A 114 14.22 -36.35 23.63
CA GLY A 114 15.45 -35.92 24.31
C GLY A 114 16.48 -35.24 23.38
N ARG A 115 16.09 -34.89 22.15
CA ARG A 115 16.95 -34.20 21.17
C ARG A 115 16.18 -33.16 20.38
N ILE A 116 16.87 -32.15 19.87
CA ILE A 116 16.27 -31.09 19.07
C ILE A 116 16.04 -31.58 17.63
N ASN A 117 14.86 -31.32 17.06
CA ASN A 117 14.63 -31.49 15.64
C ASN A 117 15.00 -30.19 14.88
N PRO A 118 16.14 -30.14 14.19
CA PRO A 118 16.62 -28.91 13.57
C PRO A 118 15.66 -28.36 12.53
N ASN A 119 14.90 -29.20 11.82
CA ASN A 119 13.98 -28.74 10.78
C ASN A 119 12.84 -27.88 11.38
N ILE A 120 12.22 -28.37 12.46
CA ILE A 120 11.13 -27.67 13.15
C ILE A 120 11.67 -26.41 13.83
N THR A 121 12.83 -26.51 14.47
CA THR A 121 13.45 -25.38 15.17
C THR A 121 13.88 -24.26 14.22
N ILE A 122 14.41 -24.58 13.04
CA ILE A 122 14.78 -23.58 12.03
C ILE A 122 13.54 -22.85 11.51
N ILE A 123 12.44 -23.56 11.26
CA ILE A 123 11.17 -22.94 10.84
C ILE A 123 10.64 -22.03 11.95
N ALA A 124 10.65 -22.49 13.20
CA ALA A 124 10.24 -21.70 14.36
C ALA A 124 11.07 -20.40 14.48
N ALA A 125 12.39 -20.52 14.46
CA ALA A 125 13.29 -19.38 14.57
C ALA A 125 13.14 -18.41 13.39
N GLY A 126 13.10 -18.93 12.16
CA GLY A 126 12.98 -18.12 10.94
C GLY A 126 11.67 -17.32 10.90
N THR A 127 10.56 -17.95 11.25
CA THR A 127 9.24 -17.29 11.27
C THR A 127 9.14 -16.23 12.37
N ILE A 128 9.71 -16.48 13.57
CA ILE A 128 9.79 -15.46 14.63
C ILE A 128 10.65 -14.26 14.20
N VAL A 129 11.80 -14.50 13.57
CA VAL A 129 12.68 -13.41 13.09
C VAL A 129 11.95 -12.56 12.05
N VAL A 130 11.28 -13.18 11.07
CA VAL A 130 10.48 -12.46 10.07
C VAL A 130 9.35 -11.67 10.74
N ALA A 131 8.64 -12.25 11.71
CA ALA A 131 7.59 -11.56 12.45
C ALA A 131 8.10 -10.29 13.14
N ILE A 132 9.26 -10.37 13.81
CA ILE A 132 9.89 -9.24 14.50
C ILE A 132 10.31 -8.15 13.50
N ILE A 133 10.94 -8.52 12.39
CA ILE A 133 11.34 -7.56 11.35
C ILE A 133 10.12 -6.80 10.82
N LEU A 134 9.03 -7.50 10.52
CA LEU A 134 7.78 -6.89 10.06
C LEU A 134 7.15 -5.99 11.13
N LEU A 135 7.23 -6.37 12.41
CA LEU A 135 6.74 -5.56 13.52
C LEU A 135 7.54 -4.26 13.67
N ILE A 136 8.86 -4.34 13.58
CA ILE A 136 9.74 -3.16 13.61
C ILE A 136 9.43 -2.26 12.42
N ALA A 137 9.32 -2.82 11.21
CA ALA A 137 8.97 -2.06 10.01
C ALA A 137 7.61 -1.34 10.18
N SER A 138 6.60 -2.04 10.70
CA SER A 138 5.28 -1.49 11.01
C SER A 138 5.37 -0.25 11.92
N ILE A 139 6.13 -0.34 13.01
CA ILE A 139 6.31 0.75 13.98
C ILE A 139 7.07 1.93 13.35
N LEU A 140 8.16 1.64 12.63
CA LEU A 140 8.99 2.67 11.98
C LEU A 140 8.19 3.46 10.94
N PHE A 141 7.49 2.77 10.04
CA PHE A 141 6.69 3.43 9.01
C PHE A 141 5.49 4.16 9.62
N TYR A 142 4.89 3.64 10.69
CA TYR A 142 3.87 4.37 11.43
C TYR A 142 4.41 5.67 12.02
N SER A 143 5.56 5.62 12.70
CA SER A 143 6.21 6.80 13.26
C SER A 143 6.51 7.84 12.17
N LEU A 144 7.12 7.41 11.05
CA LEU A 144 7.43 8.28 9.93
C LEU A 144 6.17 8.90 9.31
N SER A 145 5.15 8.10 9.04
CA SER A 145 3.89 8.58 8.48
C SER A 145 3.23 9.63 9.38
N ASN A 146 3.30 9.43 10.70
CA ASN A 146 2.72 10.34 11.67
C ASN A 146 3.52 11.65 11.78
N ILE A 147 4.85 11.60 11.69
CA ILE A 147 5.71 12.80 11.65
C ILE A 147 5.40 13.63 10.40
N VAL A 148 5.41 13.00 9.22
CA VAL A 148 5.08 13.68 7.96
C VAL A 148 3.70 14.34 8.05
N ARG A 149 2.69 13.61 8.57
CA ARG A 149 1.34 14.17 8.74
C ARG A 149 1.26 15.34 9.72
N LYS A 150 2.18 15.43 10.68
CA LYS A 150 2.27 16.51 11.66
C LYS A 150 2.95 17.75 11.06
N ASP A 151 3.99 17.56 10.24
CA ASP A 151 4.65 18.66 9.53
C ASP A 151 3.72 19.30 8.49
N GLN A 152 2.84 18.52 7.84
CA GLN A 152 1.80 19.04 6.93
C GLN A 152 0.73 19.92 7.60
N LYS A 153 0.63 19.90 8.94
CA LYS A 153 -0.36 20.68 9.69
C LYS A 153 0.18 21.99 10.27
N LYS A 154 1.49 22.26 10.11
CA LYS A 154 2.12 23.53 10.48
C LYS A 154 2.16 24.46 9.29
#